data_AF-A0A255GFP8-F1
#
_entry.id   AF-A0A255GFP8-F1
#
_cell.length_a   1.000
_cell.length_b   1.000
_cell.length_c   1.000
_cell.angle_alpha   90.00
_cell.angle_beta   90.00
_cell.angle_gamma   90.00
#
_symmetry.space_group_name_H-M   'P 1'
#
loop_
_entity.id
_entity.type
_entity.pdbx_description
1 polymer ?
#
loop_
_entity_poly.entity_id
_entity_poly.type
_entity_poly.pdbx_seq_one_letter_code
_entity_poly.pdbx_strand_id
1 'polypeptide(L)'
;MTETATATREMPRLQQRYREEIKPALLEEFKYANVMQVPGLVKIVVNMGVGDAARDSKVIDGAIKDLTAITGQKPSVTKARKSIAQFKLREGQAIGCHVTLRGDRMWEFADRLLSLALPRIRDFRGLNSHQFDGQGNYTFGLTEQVMFHEIDQDKIDRVRGMDITFVTTATNDDEGRALLKQLGFPFNDNPKPAKAKAKGPAYQRRKK
;
A
#
# COMPACT_ATOMS: atom_id res chain seq x y z
N MET A 1 12.09 2.75 44.46
CA MET A 1 10.88 2.96 43.65
C MET A 1 11.36 3.32 42.25
N THR A 2 11.34 2.38 41.32
CA THR A 2 11.77 2.60 39.93
C THR A 2 10.62 3.26 39.18
N GLU A 3 10.79 4.51 38.78
CA GLU A 3 9.86 5.24 37.92
C GLU A 3 9.85 4.57 36.53
N THR A 4 8.76 3.86 36.24
CA THR A 4 8.47 3.43 34.87
C THR A 4 8.06 4.67 34.09
N ALA A 5 8.95 5.22 33.28
CA ALA A 5 8.62 6.29 32.35
C ALA A 5 7.52 5.79 31.40
N THR A 6 6.30 6.25 31.60
CA THR A 6 5.18 6.01 30.70
C THR A 6 5.49 6.73 29.39
N ALA A 7 6.00 6.00 28.40
CA ALA A 7 6.22 6.52 27.06
C ALA A 7 4.89 7.09 26.54
N THR A 8 4.80 8.42 26.50
CA THR A 8 3.62 9.11 25.96
C THR A 8 3.58 8.78 24.48
N ARG A 9 2.58 8.01 24.03
CA ARG A 9 2.38 7.76 22.60
C ARG A 9 1.93 9.06 21.96
N GLU A 10 2.89 9.81 21.42
CA GLU A 10 2.59 10.99 20.61
C GLU A 10 1.80 10.58 19.37
N MET A 11 0.81 11.38 19.02
CA MET A 11 -0.05 11.11 17.88
C MET A 11 0.78 11.25 16.59
N PRO A 12 0.71 10.27 15.66
CA PRO A 12 1.37 10.39 14.37
C PRO A 12 1.02 11.70 13.66
N ARG A 13 2.04 12.38 13.11
CA ARG A 13 1.93 13.69 12.45
C ARG A 13 0.77 13.76 11.43
N LEU A 14 0.68 12.76 10.54
CA LEU A 14 -0.41 12.71 9.56
C LEU A 14 -1.79 12.46 10.17
N GLN A 15 -1.87 11.75 11.29
CA GLN A 15 -3.13 11.51 11.98
C GLN A 15 -3.65 12.78 12.64
N GLN A 16 -2.75 13.57 13.24
CA GLN A 16 -3.09 14.88 13.80
C GLN A 16 -3.58 15.82 12.69
N ARG A 17 -2.80 15.93 11.60
CA ARG A 17 -3.17 16.74 10.43
C ARG A 17 -4.52 16.32 9.83
N TYR A 18 -4.79 15.02 9.78
CA TYR A 18 -6.07 14.51 9.31
C TYR A 18 -7.25 15.02 10.15
N ARG A 19 -7.10 15.03 11.48
CA ARG A 19 -8.17 15.45 12.41
C ARG A 19 -8.37 16.96 12.42
N GLU A 20 -7.29 17.73 12.37
CA GLU A 20 -7.32 19.19 12.56
C GLU A 20 -7.60 19.95 11.26
N GLU A 21 -7.05 19.51 10.13
CA GLU A 21 -7.11 20.25 8.86
C GLU A 21 -7.96 19.54 7.80
N ILE A 22 -7.71 18.27 7.56
CA ILE A 22 -8.26 17.53 6.40
C ILE A 22 -9.74 17.22 6.63
N LYS A 23 -10.11 16.77 7.84
CA LYS A 23 -11.48 16.39 8.15
C LYS A 23 -12.44 17.59 8.03
N PRO A 24 -12.13 18.79 8.56
CA PRO A 24 -12.93 19.99 8.32
C PRO A 24 -12.98 20.39 6.84
N ALA A 25 -11.85 20.37 6.13
CA ALA A 25 -11.81 20.73 4.72
C ALA A 25 -12.68 19.83 3.84
N LEU A 26 -12.66 18.51 4.07
CA LEU A 26 -13.54 17.56 3.36
C LEU A 26 -15.02 17.76 3.72
N LEU A 27 -15.32 18.15 4.97
CA LEU A 27 -16.68 18.45 5.39
C LEU A 27 -17.25 19.65 4.62
N GLU A 28 -16.43 20.69 4.43
CA GLU A 28 -16.81 21.89 3.68
C GLU A 28 -16.93 21.63 2.17
N GLU A 29 -16.00 20.86 1.61
CA GLU A 29 -15.96 20.55 0.17
C GLU A 29 -17.17 19.73 -0.27
N PHE A 30 -17.51 18.66 0.46
CA PHE A 30 -18.58 17.73 0.09
C PHE A 30 -19.90 17.97 0.85
N LYS A 31 -19.92 18.92 1.80
CA LYS A 31 -21.10 19.31 2.58
C LYS A 31 -21.85 18.13 3.19
N TYR A 32 -21.12 17.22 3.82
CA TYR A 32 -21.73 16.04 4.44
C TYR A 32 -22.73 16.43 5.53
N ALA A 33 -23.85 15.70 5.60
CA ALA A 33 -24.87 15.92 6.62
C ALA A 33 -24.40 15.50 8.01
N ASN A 34 -23.43 14.57 8.10
CA ASN A 34 -22.91 14.06 9.35
C ASN A 34 -21.37 14.04 9.33
N VAL A 35 -20.76 14.50 10.42
CA VAL A 35 -19.30 14.53 10.64
C VAL A 35 -18.66 13.14 10.56
N MET A 36 -19.43 12.08 10.81
CA MET A 36 -18.97 10.69 10.71
C MET A 36 -19.02 10.12 9.28
N GLN A 37 -19.59 10.84 8.31
CA GLN A 37 -19.56 10.46 6.90
C GLN A 37 -18.25 10.84 6.21
N VAL A 38 -17.45 11.72 6.83
CA VAL A 38 -16.18 12.18 6.23
C VAL A 38 -15.26 10.98 5.98
N PRO A 39 -14.77 10.80 4.74
CA PRO A 39 -13.89 9.70 4.38
C PRO A 39 -12.62 9.68 5.24
N GLY A 40 -12.22 8.50 5.65
CA GLY A 40 -11.00 8.25 6.41
C GLY A 40 -10.24 7.04 5.92
N LEU A 41 -9.00 6.92 6.37
CA LEU A 41 -8.15 5.77 6.07
C LEU A 41 -8.47 4.59 6.99
N VAL A 42 -8.78 3.42 6.42
CA VAL A 42 -9.15 2.21 7.17
C VAL A 42 -7.94 1.33 7.43
N LYS A 43 -7.18 1.05 6.36
CA LYS A 43 -6.00 0.19 6.39
C LYS A 43 -5.14 0.48 5.16
N ILE A 44 -3.85 0.20 5.29
CA ILE A 44 -2.94 0.10 4.14
C ILE A 44 -2.51 -1.35 4.01
N VAL A 45 -2.62 -1.89 2.81
CA VAL A 45 -2.09 -3.23 2.49
C VAL A 45 -0.86 -3.06 1.61
N VAL A 46 0.26 -3.57 2.08
CA VAL A 46 1.51 -3.63 1.31
C VAL A 46 1.69 -5.07 0.88
N ASN A 47 1.71 -5.31 -0.43
CA ASN A 47 1.79 -6.64 -1.00
C ASN A 47 3.02 -6.76 -1.92
N MET A 48 3.77 -7.84 -1.77
CA MET A 48 4.89 -8.16 -2.63
C MET A 48 4.65 -9.51 -3.29
N GLY A 49 4.47 -9.48 -4.62
CA GLY A 49 4.41 -10.67 -5.45
C GLY A 49 5.80 -11.16 -5.81
N VAL A 50 6.17 -12.37 -5.39
CA VAL A 50 7.50 -12.92 -5.61
C VAL A 50 7.37 -14.17 -6.49
N GLY A 51 7.13 -14.00 -7.79
CA GLY A 51 6.89 -15.12 -8.71
C GLY A 51 8.04 -16.14 -8.76
N ASP A 52 9.27 -15.68 -8.56
CA ASP A 52 10.47 -16.54 -8.52
C ASP A 52 10.49 -17.49 -7.30
N ALA A 53 9.69 -17.20 -6.27
CA ALA A 53 9.55 -18.03 -5.08
C ALA A 53 9.10 -19.46 -5.38
N ALA A 54 8.39 -19.66 -6.51
CA ALA A 54 7.98 -20.99 -6.95
C ALA A 54 9.18 -21.90 -7.28
N ARG A 55 10.34 -21.31 -7.61
CA ARG A 55 11.57 -22.04 -7.94
C ARG A 55 12.53 -22.12 -6.76
N ASP A 56 12.62 -21.05 -5.98
CA ASP A 56 13.53 -20.97 -4.83
C ASP A 56 12.79 -20.38 -3.62
N SER A 57 12.62 -21.20 -2.59
CA SER A 57 11.95 -20.80 -1.36
C SER A 57 12.72 -19.75 -0.56
N LYS A 58 14.05 -19.66 -0.71
CA LYS A 58 14.89 -18.70 0.03
C LYS A 58 14.63 -17.25 -0.40
N VAL A 59 14.18 -17.06 -1.64
CA VAL A 59 13.83 -15.76 -2.21
C VAL A 59 12.70 -15.09 -1.42
N ILE A 60 11.82 -15.87 -0.78
CA ILE A 60 10.75 -15.34 0.07
C ILE A 60 11.32 -14.79 1.38
N ASP A 61 12.33 -15.44 1.96
CA ASP A 61 12.92 -15.00 3.22
C ASP A 61 13.55 -13.62 3.10
N GLY A 62 14.14 -13.29 1.94
CA GLY A 62 14.60 -11.94 1.60
C GLY A 62 13.45 -10.94 1.58
N ALA A 63 12.37 -11.24 0.84
CA ALA A 63 11.18 -10.39 0.78
C ALA A 63 10.53 -10.16 2.16
N ILE A 64 10.52 -11.18 3.03
CA ILE A 64 10.02 -11.05 4.40
C ILE A 64 10.86 -10.07 5.20
N LYS A 65 12.19 -10.14 5.09
CA LYS A 65 13.11 -9.23 5.79
C LYS A 65 12.93 -7.80 5.32
N ASP A 66 12.88 -7.57 4.01
CA ASP A 66 12.69 -6.26 3.42
C ASP A 66 11.38 -5.61 3.88
N LEU A 67 10.25 -6.34 3.76
CA LEU A 67 8.95 -5.83 4.22
C LEU A 67 8.91 -5.60 5.74
N THR A 68 9.60 -6.43 6.52
CA THR A 68 9.69 -6.22 7.97
C THR A 68 10.44 -4.93 8.29
N ALA A 69 11.55 -4.67 7.59
CA ALA A 69 12.33 -3.45 7.77
C ALA A 69 11.50 -2.20 7.38
N ILE A 70 10.81 -2.26 6.24
CA ILE A 70 9.99 -1.14 5.73
C ILE A 70 8.81 -0.86 6.67
N THR A 71 8.01 -1.89 6.99
CA THR A 71 6.72 -1.72 7.66
C THR A 71 6.79 -1.82 9.18
N GLY A 72 7.90 -2.29 9.74
CA GLY A 72 8.04 -2.58 11.17
C GLY A 72 7.18 -3.75 11.65
N GLN A 73 6.59 -4.53 10.73
CA GLN A 73 5.71 -5.65 11.03
C GLN A 73 6.10 -6.87 10.21
N LYS A 74 6.13 -8.04 10.86
CA LYS A 74 6.41 -9.30 10.18
C LYS A 74 5.29 -9.60 9.16
N PRO A 75 5.59 -9.77 7.87
CA PRO A 75 4.60 -10.06 6.85
C PRO A 75 4.05 -11.48 6.94
N SER A 76 2.82 -11.64 6.45
CA SER A 76 2.17 -12.92 6.28
C SER A 76 2.46 -13.47 4.88
N VAL A 77 2.95 -14.71 4.84
CA VAL A 77 3.29 -15.41 3.59
C VAL A 77 2.03 -15.89 2.90
N THR A 78 1.85 -15.51 1.64
CA THR A 78 0.73 -15.94 0.82
C THR A 78 1.06 -17.26 0.13
N LYS A 79 0.15 -18.22 0.24
CA LYS A 79 0.26 -19.52 -0.40
C LYS A 79 -0.64 -19.59 -1.64
N ALA A 80 -0.17 -20.34 -2.63
CA ALA A 80 -0.90 -20.67 -3.85
C ALA A 80 -2.19 -21.42 -3.52
N ARG A 81 -3.33 -20.92 -4.02
CA ARG A 81 -4.64 -21.58 -3.85
C ARG A 81 -4.91 -22.68 -4.88
N LYS A 82 -4.19 -22.68 -6.00
CA LYS A 82 -4.38 -23.61 -7.11
C LYS A 82 -3.05 -23.94 -7.75
N SER A 83 -2.91 -25.16 -8.24
CA SER A 83 -1.77 -25.57 -9.07
C SER A 83 -1.95 -25.07 -10.50
N ILE A 84 -0.92 -24.40 -11.04
CA ILE A 84 -0.92 -23.89 -12.42
C ILE A 84 0.42 -24.25 -13.07
N ALA A 85 0.37 -25.13 -14.07
CA ALA A 85 1.57 -25.67 -14.71
C ALA A 85 2.42 -24.60 -15.42
N GLN A 86 1.78 -23.61 -16.06
CA GLN A 86 2.48 -22.52 -16.76
C GLN A 86 3.39 -21.70 -15.83
N PHE A 87 2.95 -21.49 -14.59
CA PHE A 87 3.72 -20.80 -13.56
C PHE A 87 4.60 -21.74 -12.72
N LYS A 88 4.62 -23.04 -13.05
CA LYS A 88 5.30 -24.10 -12.30
C LYS A 88 4.91 -24.13 -10.81
N LEU A 89 3.67 -23.72 -10.52
CA LEU A 89 3.16 -23.51 -9.17
C LEU A 89 2.32 -24.71 -8.73
N ARG A 90 2.52 -25.17 -7.50
CA ARG A 90 1.68 -26.18 -6.83
C ARG A 90 0.89 -25.55 -5.71
N GLU A 91 -0.31 -26.08 -5.45
CA GLU A 91 -1.14 -25.68 -4.31
C GLU A 91 -0.37 -25.77 -2.99
N GLY A 92 -0.53 -24.75 -2.14
CA GLY A 92 0.17 -24.66 -0.86
C GLY A 92 1.59 -24.10 -0.92
N GLN A 93 2.19 -23.94 -2.11
CA GLN A 93 3.51 -23.30 -2.25
C GLN A 93 3.42 -21.80 -1.95
N ALA A 94 4.44 -21.26 -1.31
CA ALA A 94 4.52 -19.85 -1.01
C ALA A 94 4.87 -19.04 -2.29
N ILE A 95 4.12 -17.97 -2.56
CA ILE A 95 4.20 -17.19 -3.80
C ILE A 95 4.50 -15.70 -3.55
N GLY A 96 4.28 -15.23 -2.34
CA GLY A 96 4.49 -13.83 -1.99
C GLY A 96 4.29 -13.59 -0.51
N CYS A 97 4.25 -12.32 -0.14
CA CYS A 97 4.05 -11.90 1.23
C CYS A 97 3.32 -10.55 1.27
N HIS A 98 2.57 -10.32 2.33
CA HIS A 98 1.82 -9.09 2.49
C HIS A 98 1.75 -8.67 3.96
N VAL A 99 1.59 -7.37 4.18
CA VAL A 99 1.37 -6.74 5.48
C VAL A 99 0.08 -5.94 5.40
N THR A 100 -0.74 -6.01 6.44
CA THR A 100 -1.85 -5.07 6.62
C THR A 100 -1.56 -4.18 7.82
N LEU A 101 -1.42 -2.89 7.57
CA LEU A 101 -1.18 -1.86 8.56
C LEU A 101 -2.50 -1.19 8.94
N ARG A 102 -2.69 -0.99 10.25
CA ARG A 102 -3.84 -0.31 10.86
C ARG A 102 -3.38 0.52 12.06
N GLY A 103 -4.21 1.46 12.49
CA GLY A 103 -3.90 2.33 13.63
C GLY A 103 -2.68 3.21 13.35
N ASP A 104 -1.87 3.46 14.36
CA ASP A 104 -0.79 4.45 14.29
C ASP A 104 0.29 4.10 13.26
N ARG A 105 0.67 2.81 13.17
CA ARG A 105 1.66 2.32 12.18
C ARG A 105 1.26 2.60 10.74
N MET A 106 -0.04 2.61 10.46
CA MET A 106 -0.56 2.94 9.13
C MET A 106 -0.26 4.40 8.77
N TRP A 107 -0.49 5.31 9.72
CA TRP A 107 -0.21 6.74 9.54
C TRP A 107 1.27 7.03 9.45
N GLU A 108 2.10 6.39 10.28
CA GLU A 108 3.56 6.50 10.21
C GLU A 108 4.13 5.96 8.89
N PHE A 109 3.60 4.82 8.41
CA PHE A 109 3.99 4.28 7.11
C PHE A 109 3.59 5.21 5.97
N ALA A 110 2.37 5.76 5.99
CA ALA A 110 1.94 6.74 4.99
C ALA A 110 2.84 7.98 5.00
N ASP A 111 3.26 8.46 6.18
CA ASP A 111 4.11 9.65 6.30
C ASP A 111 5.51 9.42 5.72
N ARG A 112 6.13 8.29 6.08
CA ARG A 112 7.42 7.87 5.52
C ARG A 112 7.33 7.65 4.01
N LEU A 113 6.24 7.05 3.53
CA LEU A 113 6.04 6.80 2.11
C LEU A 113 5.97 8.12 1.32
N LEU A 114 5.12 9.06 1.74
CA LEU A 114 4.88 10.31 1.03
C LEU A 114 6.07 11.27 1.13
N SER A 115 6.63 11.44 2.33
CA SER A 115 7.64 12.47 2.58
C SER A 115 9.06 12.02 2.22
N LEU A 116 9.37 10.72 2.35
CA LEU A 116 10.74 10.20 2.18
C LEU A 116 10.86 9.31 0.93
N ALA A 117 9.97 8.32 0.77
CA ALA A 117 10.16 7.30 -0.26
C ALA A 117 9.77 7.78 -1.67
N LEU A 118 8.62 8.42 -1.86
CA LEU A 118 8.16 8.86 -3.19
C LEU A 118 9.11 9.84 -3.89
N PRO A 119 9.65 10.88 -3.21
CA PRO A 119 10.59 11.82 -3.85
C PRO A 119 11.89 11.16 -4.31
N ARG A 120 12.27 10.02 -3.72
CA ARG A 120 13.49 9.28 -4.03
C ARG A 120 13.35 8.37 -5.27
N ILE A 121 12.14 8.20 -5.79
CA ILE A 121 11.91 7.41 -6.99
C ILE A 121 12.56 8.12 -8.20
N ARG A 122 13.40 7.39 -8.94
CA ARG A 122 14.02 7.92 -10.17
C ARG A 122 12.94 8.27 -11.20
N ASP A 123 13.06 9.45 -11.80
CA ASP A 123 12.11 9.98 -12.80
C ASP A 123 10.66 10.03 -12.31
N PHE A 124 10.45 10.42 -11.05
CA PHE A 124 9.12 10.54 -10.48
C PHE A 124 8.32 11.67 -11.15
N ARG A 125 7.22 11.30 -11.83
CA ARG A 125 6.30 12.24 -12.51
C ARG A 125 4.96 12.41 -11.78
N GLY A 126 4.91 12.03 -10.51
CA GLY A 126 3.66 11.93 -9.77
C GLY A 126 2.93 10.61 -10.00
N LEU A 127 2.02 10.31 -9.08
CA LEU A 127 1.16 9.14 -9.07
C LEU A 127 -0.04 9.31 -10.02
N ASN A 128 -0.52 8.21 -10.58
CA ASN A 128 -1.64 8.24 -11.50
C ASN A 128 -2.96 8.39 -10.72
N SER A 129 -3.73 9.44 -11.02
CA SER A 129 -5.02 9.75 -10.39
C SER A 129 -6.19 8.87 -10.87
N HIS A 130 -5.98 8.00 -11.86
CA HIS A 130 -6.99 7.07 -12.39
C HIS A 130 -6.92 5.65 -11.82
N GLN A 131 -6.01 5.37 -10.88
CA GLN A 131 -5.86 4.02 -10.31
C GLN A 131 -6.82 3.70 -9.15
N PHE A 132 -7.95 4.40 -9.09
CA PHE A 132 -9.02 4.10 -8.15
C PHE A 132 -9.90 2.95 -8.67
N ASP A 133 -10.61 2.29 -7.76
CA ASP A 133 -11.41 1.10 -8.04
C ASP A 133 -12.92 1.36 -8.22
N GLY A 134 -13.36 2.62 -8.23
CA GLY A 134 -14.76 3.03 -8.27
C GLY A 134 -15.39 3.21 -6.89
N GLN A 135 -14.73 2.74 -5.83
CA GLN A 135 -15.19 2.81 -4.45
C GLN A 135 -14.22 3.62 -3.57
N GLY A 136 -13.40 4.48 -4.18
CA GLY A 136 -12.48 5.34 -3.44
C GLY A 136 -11.26 4.64 -2.82
N ASN A 137 -11.00 3.36 -3.14
CA ASN A 137 -9.74 2.72 -2.78
C ASN A 137 -8.70 2.99 -3.86
N TYR A 138 -7.47 3.21 -3.43
CA TYR A 138 -6.37 3.56 -4.31
C TYR A 138 -5.28 2.50 -4.28
N THR A 139 -4.84 2.03 -5.44
CA THR A 139 -3.72 1.08 -5.53
C THR A 139 -2.71 1.55 -6.55
N PHE A 140 -1.45 1.57 -6.15
CA PHE A 140 -0.34 1.83 -7.06
C PHE A 140 0.80 0.86 -6.81
N GLY A 141 1.56 0.60 -7.87
CA GLY A 141 2.73 -0.25 -7.84
C GLY A 141 4.01 0.58 -7.74
N LEU A 142 4.93 0.11 -6.92
CA LEU A 142 6.32 0.52 -6.88
C LEU A 142 7.15 -0.54 -7.59
N THR A 143 8.05 -0.11 -8.46
CA THR A 143 8.86 -1.02 -9.29
C THR A 143 10.04 -1.62 -8.54
N GLU A 144 10.56 -0.90 -7.55
CA GLU A 144 11.75 -1.26 -6.78
C GLU A 144 11.46 -1.03 -5.30
N GLN A 145 12.26 -1.61 -4.40
CA GLN A 145 12.16 -1.42 -2.94
C GLN A 145 13.23 -0.46 -2.37
N VAL A 146 14.20 -0.07 -3.19
CA VAL A 146 15.42 0.70 -2.82
C VAL A 146 15.18 2.15 -2.40
N MET A 147 13.96 2.66 -2.61
CA MET A 147 13.56 4.02 -2.23
C MET A 147 13.33 4.16 -0.71
N PHE A 148 13.09 3.05 0.00
CA PHE A 148 13.01 3.08 1.46
C PHE A 148 14.41 3.19 2.06
N HIS A 149 14.58 4.08 3.03
CA HIS A 149 15.87 4.31 3.69
C HIS A 149 16.28 3.13 4.58
N GLU A 150 15.31 2.33 5.01
CA GLU A 150 15.50 1.15 5.83
C GLU A 150 16.17 0.00 5.07
N ILE A 151 16.19 0.06 3.72
CA ILE A 151 16.81 -0.96 2.88
C ILE A 151 18.25 -0.56 2.54
N ASP A 152 19.19 -1.43 2.89
CA ASP A 152 20.59 -1.32 2.53
C ASP A 152 20.81 -1.84 1.10
N GLN A 153 21.13 -0.94 0.18
CA GLN A 153 21.26 -1.24 -1.26
C GLN A 153 22.35 -2.26 -1.56
N ASP A 154 23.42 -2.32 -0.76
CA ASP A 154 24.54 -3.21 -0.99
C ASP A 154 24.23 -4.66 -0.59
N LYS A 155 23.21 -4.87 0.25
CA LYS A 155 22.80 -6.19 0.76
C LYS A 155 21.61 -6.78 0.01
N ILE A 156 21.08 -6.08 -0.98
CA ILE A 156 19.93 -6.55 -1.76
C ILE A 156 20.35 -7.70 -2.68
N ASP A 157 19.62 -8.80 -2.60
CA ASP A 157 19.80 -9.94 -3.49
C ASP A 157 19.23 -9.66 -4.89
N ARG A 158 18.01 -9.11 -4.92
CA ARG A 158 17.23 -8.84 -6.13
C ARG A 158 16.34 -7.61 -5.95
N VAL A 159 16.18 -6.85 -7.03
CA VAL A 159 15.18 -5.78 -7.09
C VAL A 159 13.79 -6.39 -7.16
N ARG A 160 12.89 -5.92 -6.29
CA ARG A 160 11.53 -6.40 -6.11
C ARG A 160 10.58 -5.21 -6.09
N GLY A 161 9.51 -5.30 -6.87
CA GLY A 161 8.40 -4.36 -6.79
C GLY A 161 7.44 -4.70 -5.65
N MET A 162 6.59 -3.76 -5.29
CA MET A 162 5.49 -3.98 -4.36
C MET A 162 4.27 -3.17 -4.77
N ASP A 163 3.09 -3.69 -4.49
CA ASP A 163 1.83 -2.99 -4.67
C ASP A 163 1.35 -2.49 -3.31
N ILE A 164 0.99 -1.21 -3.25
CA ILE A 164 0.46 -0.58 -2.04
C ILE A 164 -0.97 -0.18 -2.31
N THR A 165 -1.88 -0.68 -1.47
CA THR A 165 -3.31 -0.35 -1.52
C THR A 165 -3.70 0.45 -0.28
N PHE A 166 -4.21 1.65 -0.52
CA PHE A 166 -4.85 2.51 0.46
C PHE A 166 -6.36 2.22 0.43
N VAL A 167 -6.86 1.67 1.53
CA VAL A 167 -8.30 1.39 1.70
C VAL A 167 -8.91 2.51 2.51
N THR A 168 -9.94 3.12 1.95
CA THR A 168 -10.64 4.27 2.54
C THR A 168 -12.08 3.89 2.89
N THR A 169 -12.78 4.76 3.60
CA THR A 169 -14.24 4.67 3.80
C THR A 169 -15.04 5.48 2.79
N ALA A 170 -14.38 6.07 1.78
CA ALA A 170 -15.06 6.82 0.72
C ALA A 170 -16.05 5.92 -0.02
N THR A 171 -17.13 6.51 -0.54
CA THR A 171 -18.06 5.75 -1.40
C THR A 171 -17.72 5.89 -2.86
N ASN A 172 -17.09 7.01 -3.23
CA ASN A 172 -16.83 7.40 -4.61
C ASN A 172 -15.35 7.73 -4.81
N ASP A 173 -14.88 7.63 -6.06
CA ASP A 173 -13.49 7.92 -6.42
C ASP A 173 -13.11 9.38 -6.22
N ASP A 174 -14.06 10.31 -6.38
CA ASP A 174 -13.80 11.74 -6.21
C ASP A 174 -13.49 12.08 -4.74
N GLU A 175 -14.25 11.50 -3.81
CA GLU A 175 -14.02 11.63 -2.37
C GLU A 175 -12.70 10.99 -1.95
N GLY A 176 -12.42 9.78 -2.45
CA GLY A 176 -11.15 9.09 -2.20
C GLY A 176 -9.95 9.88 -2.73
N ARG A 177 -10.11 10.50 -3.91
CA ARG A 177 -9.08 11.34 -4.51
C ARG A 177 -8.87 12.63 -3.74
N ALA A 178 -9.93 13.30 -3.32
CA ALA A 178 -9.85 14.50 -2.49
C ALA A 178 -9.13 14.21 -1.17
N LEU A 179 -9.50 13.13 -0.49
CA LEU A 179 -8.83 12.68 0.74
C LEU A 179 -7.32 12.47 0.55
N LEU A 180 -6.93 11.69 -0.47
CA LEU A 180 -5.51 11.43 -0.73
C LEU A 180 -4.75 12.68 -1.18
N LYS A 181 -5.39 13.56 -1.96
CA LYS A 181 -4.78 14.83 -2.38
C LYS A 181 -4.50 15.73 -1.18
N GLN A 182 -5.45 15.87 -0.25
CA GLN A 182 -5.28 16.66 0.97
C GLN A 182 -4.24 16.03 1.92
N LEU A 183 -4.10 14.70 1.94
CA LEU A 183 -3.03 14.00 2.66
C LEU A 183 -1.63 14.28 2.09
N GLY A 184 -1.53 14.90 0.91
CA GLY A 184 -0.26 15.26 0.28
C GLY A 184 0.22 14.26 -0.78
N PHE A 185 -0.69 13.46 -1.36
CA PHE A 185 -0.32 12.61 -2.49
C PHE A 185 0.02 13.45 -3.73
N PRO A 186 1.22 13.27 -4.31
CA PRO A 186 1.61 13.98 -5.52
C PRO A 186 0.97 13.31 -6.74
N PHE A 187 -0.27 13.67 -7.07
CA PHE A 187 -0.91 13.22 -8.30
C PHE A 187 -0.36 13.96 -9.53
N ASN A 188 -0.27 13.26 -10.66
CA ASN A 188 0.10 13.85 -11.93
C ASN A 188 -1.11 14.58 -12.55
N ASP A 189 -0.91 15.81 -13.01
CA ASP A 189 -1.93 16.63 -13.69
C ASP A 189 -2.31 16.10 -15.08
N ASN A 190 -1.41 15.36 -15.74
CA ASN A 190 -1.64 14.69 -17.02
C ASN A 190 -1.54 13.16 -16.86
N PRO A 191 -2.53 12.52 -16.24
CA PRO A 191 -2.52 11.08 -16.06
C PRO A 191 -2.68 10.40 -17.44
N LYS A 192 -1.76 9.49 -17.78
CA LYS A 192 -2.02 8.56 -18.89
C LYS A 192 -3.30 7.79 -18.55
N PRO A 193 -4.27 7.68 -19.49
CA PRO A 193 -5.49 6.94 -19.24
C PRO A 193 -5.10 5.54 -18.75
N ALA A 194 -5.76 5.07 -17.69
CA ALA A 194 -5.53 3.74 -17.18
C ALA A 194 -5.63 2.77 -18.37
N LYS A 195 -4.58 2.00 -18.65
CA LYS A 195 -4.64 0.98 -19.70
C LYS A 195 -5.85 0.11 -19.37
N ALA A 196 -6.82 0.06 -20.29
CA ALA A 196 -7.99 -0.78 -20.12
C ALA A 196 -7.50 -2.16 -19.69
N LYS A 197 -7.93 -2.63 -18.50
CA LYS A 197 -7.55 -3.96 -18.02
C LYS A 197 -8.04 -4.94 -19.07
N ALA A 198 -7.14 -5.41 -19.93
CA ALA A 198 -7.44 -6.54 -20.79
C ALA A 198 -7.92 -7.63 -19.83
N LYS A 199 -9.19 -8.03 -19.95
CA LYS A 199 -9.71 -9.15 -19.17
C LYS A 199 -8.80 -10.32 -19.52
N GLY A 200 -7.86 -10.63 -18.63
CA GLY A 200 -7.11 -11.88 -18.70
C GLY A 200 -8.12 -13.02 -18.81
N PRO A 201 -7.74 -14.15 -19.42
CA PRO A 201 -8.69 -15.23 -19.69
C PRO A 201 -9.47 -15.55 -18.41
N ALA A 202 -10.78 -15.30 -18.45
CA ALA A 202 -11.66 -15.59 -17.33
C ALA A 202 -11.54 -17.10 -17.09
N TYR A 203 -11.01 -17.48 -15.92
CA TYR A 203 -10.90 -18.88 -15.54
C TYR A 203 -12.32 -19.42 -15.35
N GLN A 204 -12.90 -19.98 -16.41
CA GLN A 204 -14.13 -20.74 -16.32
C GLN A 204 -13.82 -22.01 -15.54
N ARG A 205 -14.41 -22.12 -14.34
CA ARG A 205 -14.36 -23.33 -13.53
C ARG A 205 -15.05 -24.43 -14.33
N ARG A 206 -14.30 -25.27 -15.02
CA ARG A 206 -14.82 -26.47 -15.70
C ARG A 206 -15.56 -27.29 -14.64
N LYS A 207 -16.89 -27.38 -14.75
CA LYS A 207 -17.69 -28.33 -13.96
C LYS A 207 -17.20 -29.73 -14.35
N LYS A 208 -16.87 -30.54 -13.34
CA LYS A 208 -16.75 -31.99 -13.51
C LYS A 208 -18.13 -32.56 -13.82
#